data_AF-A0A7S2E5R9-F1
#
_entry.id   AF-A0A7S2E5R9-F1
#
_cell.length_a   1.000
_cell.length_b   1.000
_cell.length_c   1.000
_cell.angle_alpha   90.00
_cell.angle_beta   90.00
_cell.angle_gamma   90.00
#
_symmetry.space_group_name_H-M   'P 1'
#
loop_
_entity.id
_entity.type
_entity.pdbx_description
1 polymer ?
#
loop_
_entity_poly.entity_id
_entity_poly.type
_entity_poly.pdbx_seq_one_letter_code
_entity_poly.pdbx_strand_id
1 'polypeptide(L)'
;MGDSTSTKGGPRLLHDSLKQIPLNIRFGLIGALSNVIFLTGYNATLHQVGESMSDAYVYSVFYVFYIPVGHALQCLFVWGWPDPYLPNLLSNAPIGLTAMALGTFLTRYLDQMNFNDTVDDFLKSSFSMGDESRDSGEEEKNYVSFAVMIATGLWSFILSNLINTPSKKSEKEPEKEL
;
A
#
# COMPACT_ATOMS: atom_id res chain seq x y z
N MET A 1 -40.39 -7.05 5.47
CA MET A 1 -40.56 -6.03 4.42
C MET A 1 -39.23 -5.29 4.31
N GLY A 2 -38.52 -5.52 3.22
CA GLY A 2 -37.10 -5.20 3.05
C GLY A 2 -36.52 -6.23 2.12
N ASP A 3 -37.01 -6.24 0.88
CA ASP A 3 -36.51 -7.05 -0.21
C ASP A 3 -35.00 -6.79 -0.36
N SER A 4 -34.18 -7.73 0.11
CA SER A 4 -32.80 -7.84 -0.31
C SER A 4 -32.80 -8.40 -1.73
N THR A 5 -33.18 -7.56 -2.70
CA THR A 5 -32.96 -7.86 -4.11
C THR A 5 -31.48 -8.08 -4.30
N SER A 6 -31.11 -9.35 -4.37
CA SER A 6 -29.91 -9.87 -5.00
C SER A 6 -29.75 -9.18 -6.35
N THR A 7 -28.98 -8.10 -6.39
CA THR A 7 -28.41 -7.65 -7.65
C THR A 7 -27.21 -8.54 -7.91
N LYS A 8 -27.24 -9.21 -9.06
CA LYS A 8 -26.11 -9.84 -9.75
C LYS A 8 -25.02 -8.79 -10.11
N GLY A 9 -24.65 -7.93 -9.18
CA GLY A 9 -23.74 -6.82 -9.37
C GLY A 9 -22.37 -7.20 -8.83
N GLY A 10 -21.35 -7.15 -9.69
CA GLY A 10 -19.96 -7.22 -9.26
C GLY A 10 -19.62 -6.16 -8.21
N PRO A 11 -18.36 -6.13 -7.72
CA PRO A 11 -17.95 -5.26 -6.62
C PRO A 11 -18.42 -3.81 -6.82
N ARG A 12 -19.01 -3.24 -5.76
CA ARG A 12 -19.51 -1.86 -5.72
C ARG A 12 -18.34 -0.89 -5.60
N LEU A 13 -17.68 -0.63 -6.72
CA LEU A 13 -16.65 0.39 -6.84
C LEU A 13 -17.29 1.79 -6.84
N LEU A 14 -16.47 2.82 -6.58
CA LEU A 14 -16.89 4.22 -6.57
C LEU A 14 -17.54 4.64 -7.88
N HIS A 15 -17.03 4.12 -9.00
CA HIS A 15 -17.57 4.37 -10.33
C HIS A 15 -17.40 3.15 -11.24
N ASP A 16 -18.36 2.91 -12.13
CA ASP A 16 -18.36 1.73 -13.00
C ASP A 16 -17.21 1.71 -14.01
N SER A 17 -16.67 2.87 -14.40
CA SER A 17 -15.49 2.96 -15.27
C SER A 17 -14.27 2.26 -14.67
N LEU A 18 -14.18 2.16 -13.34
CA LEU A 18 -13.08 1.45 -12.67
C LEU A 18 -13.10 -0.05 -13.01
N LYS A 19 -14.24 -0.63 -13.37
CA LYS A 19 -14.33 -2.04 -13.79
C LYS A 19 -13.58 -2.31 -15.11
N GLN A 20 -13.37 -1.28 -15.92
CA GLN A 20 -12.65 -1.39 -17.19
C GLN A 20 -11.13 -1.41 -16.99
N ILE A 21 -10.64 -0.98 -15.83
CA ILE A 21 -9.21 -0.92 -15.52
C ILE A 21 -8.77 -2.25 -14.89
N PRO A 22 -7.70 -2.88 -15.37
CA PRO A 22 -7.12 -4.08 -14.76
C PRO A 22 -6.86 -3.90 -13.26
N LEU A 23 -7.14 -4.95 -12.47
CA LEU A 23 -7.05 -4.93 -11.00
C LEU A 23 -5.66 -4.51 -10.49
N ASN A 24 -4.60 -5.02 -11.12
CA ASN A 24 -3.21 -4.68 -10.82
C ASN A 24 -2.90 -3.20 -11.04
N ILE A 25 -3.45 -2.61 -12.11
CA ILE A 25 -3.28 -1.17 -12.40
C ILE A 25 -4.02 -0.34 -11.36
N ARG A 26 -5.27 -0.70 -11.03
CA ARG A 26 -6.05 -0.02 -9.98
C ARG A 26 -5.36 -0.10 -8.63
N PHE A 27 -4.91 -1.29 -8.23
CA PHE A 27 -4.19 -1.48 -6.96
C PHE A 27 -2.90 -0.64 -6.91
N GLY A 28 -2.13 -0.62 -7.99
CA GLY A 28 -0.91 0.18 -8.09
C GLY A 28 -1.19 1.69 -7.97
N LEU A 29 -2.15 2.21 -8.73
CA LEU A 29 -2.52 3.64 -8.70
C LEU A 29 -3.05 4.08 -7.34
N ILE A 30 -3.90 3.26 -6.72
CA ILE A 30 -4.46 3.55 -5.40
C ILE A 30 -3.42 3.37 -4.30
N GLY A 31 -2.48 2.42 -4.45
CA GLY A 31 -1.31 2.30 -3.59
C GLY A 31 -0.45 3.57 -3.64
N ALA A 32 -0.14 4.07 -4.84
CA ALA A 32 0.62 5.31 -5.01
C ALA A 32 -0.11 6.52 -4.41
N LEU A 33 -1.41 6.68 -4.71
CA LEU A 33 -2.24 7.74 -4.14
C LEU A 33 -2.28 7.65 -2.60
N SER A 34 -2.46 6.44 -2.06
CA SER A 34 -2.47 6.19 -0.63
C SER A 34 -1.13 6.57 0.02
N ASN A 35 -0.01 6.27 -0.63
CA ASN A 35 1.31 6.70 -0.15
C ASN A 35 1.47 8.21 -0.14
N VAL A 36 1.00 8.91 -1.19
CA VAL A 36 1.03 10.38 -1.23
C VAL A 36 0.20 10.96 -0.08
N ILE A 37 -1.05 10.50 0.09
CA ILE A 37 -1.92 10.96 1.18
C ILE A 37 -1.27 10.70 2.54
N PHE A 38 -0.72 9.50 2.73
CA PHE A 38 -0.04 9.11 3.95
C PHE A 38 1.16 10.02 4.24
N LEU A 39 2.07 10.19 3.27
CA LEU A 39 3.27 11.00 3.44
C LEU A 39 2.94 12.47 3.66
N THR A 40 2.00 13.04 2.92
CA THR A 40 1.56 14.42 3.12
C THR A 40 0.95 14.61 4.51
N GLY A 41 0.06 13.71 4.93
CA GLY A 41 -0.57 13.80 6.25
C GLY A 41 0.42 13.55 7.39
N TYR A 42 1.35 12.62 7.24
CA TYR A 42 2.40 12.35 8.21
C TYR A 42 3.32 13.56 8.38
N ASN A 43 3.83 14.13 7.28
CA ASN A 43 4.68 15.32 7.33
C ASN A 43 3.95 16.54 7.90
N ALA A 44 2.67 16.73 7.56
CA ALA A 44 1.85 17.77 8.17
C ALA A 44 1.68 17.56 9.69
N THR A 45 1.55 16.31 10.13
CA THR A 45 1.45 15.97 11.56
C THR A 45 2.78 16.22 12.27
N LEU A 46 3.91 15.77 11.69
CA LEU A 46 5.25 16.05 12.21
C LEU A 46 5.50 17.56 12.35
N HIS A 47 5.10 18.37 11.37
CA HIS A 47 5.24 19.81 11.45
C HIS A 47 4.45 20.42 12.63
N GLN A 48 3.34 19.80 13.05
CA GLN A 48 2.53 20.30 14.16
C GLN A 48 2.99 19.82 15.53
N VAL A 49 3.51 18.60 15.65
CA VAL A 49 3.78 17.96 16.96
C VAL A 49 5.18 17.35 17.11
N GLY A 50 6.01 17.42 16.08
CA GLY A 50 7.31 16.74 16.01
C GLY A 50 8.35 17.24 17.02
N GLU A 51 8.26 18.48 17.49
CA GLU A 51 9.17 18.97 18.55
C GLU A 51 8.87 18.35 19.92
N SER A 52 7.66 17.81 20.12
CA SER A 52 7.20 17.29 21.41
C SER A 52 7.24 15.77 21.51
N MET A 53 7.40 15.06 20.40
CA MET A 53 7.26 13.60 20.32
C MET A 53 8.29 13.03 19.35
N SER A 54 8.74 11.78 19.57
CA SER A 54 9.62 11.13 18.61
C SER A 54 8.91 10.81 17.30
N ASP A 55 9.61 10.91 16.18
CA ASP A 55 9.10 10.61 14.84
C ASP A 55 8.46 9.21 14.76
N ALA A 56 9.10 8.22 15.40
CA ALA A 56 8.59 6.85 15.46
C ALA A 56 7.23 6.75 16.18
N TYR A 57 7.02 7.57 17.22
CA TYR A 57 5.74 7.63 17.92
C TYR A 57 4.67 8.29 17.06
N VAL A 58 4.98 9.46 16.46
CA VAL A 58 4.07 10.17 15.55
C VAL A 58 3.68 9.28 14.37
N TYR A 59 4.65 8.60 13.78
CA TYR A 59 4.44 7.66 12.68
C TYR A 59 3.49 6.53 13.07
N SER A 60 3.73 5.89 14.22
CA SER A 60 2.91 4.77 14.69
C SER A 60 1.46 5.19 14.94
N VAL A 61 1.26 6.32 15.62
CA VAL A 61 -0.08 6.85 15.92
C VAL A 61 -0.79 7.24 14.63
N PHE A 62 -0.13 8.00 13.76
CA PHE A 62 -0.69 8.42 12.47
C PHE A 62 -1.07 7.21 11.61
N TYR A 63 -0.22 6.18 11.57
CA TYR A 63 -0.47 4.95 10.82
C TYR A 63 -1.72 4.21 11.31
N VAL A 64 -1.91 4.09 12.62
CA VAL A 64 -3.11 3.45 13.19
C VAL A 64 -4.39 4.18 12.75
N PHE A 65 -4.39 5.51 12.73
CA PHE A 65 -5.53 6.30 12.23
C PHE A 65 -5.68 6.24 10.71
N TYR A 66 -4.59 6.01 9.99
CA TYR A 66 -4.60 5.90 8.54
C TYR A 66 -5.11 4.54 8.04
N ILE A 67 -4.97 3.46 8.81
CA ILE A 67 -5.41 2.11 8.39
C ILE A 67 -6.87 2.09 7.87
N PRO A 68 -7.87 2.63 8.59
CA PRO A 68 -9.25 2.69 8.09
C PRO A 68 -9.38 3.50 6.79
N VAL A 69 -8.67 4.62 6.68
CA VAL A 69 -8.71 5.50 5.49
C VAL A 69 -8.12 4.79 4.27
N GLY A 70 -6.92 4.23 4.42
CA GLY A 70 -6.26 3.46 3.37
C GLY A 70 -7.10 2.25 2.94
N HIS A 71 -7.72 1.54 3.89
CA HIS A 71 -8.62 0.44 3.58
C HIS A 71 -9.87 0.92 2.83
N ALA A 72 -10.51 2.03 3.24
CA ALA A 72 -11.65 2.59 2.54
C ALA A 72 -11.31 2.97 1.09
N LEU A 73 -10.14 3.57 0.84
CA LEU A 73 -9.66 3.84 -0.53
C LEU A 73 -9.52 2.54 -1.34
N GLN A 74 -8.93 1.50 -0.77
CA GLN A 74 -8.81 0.20 -1.44
C GLN A 74 -10.18 -0.42 -1.75
N CYS A 75 -11.14 -0.34 -0.83
CA CYS A 75 -12.51 -0.80 -1.07
C CYS A 75 -13.19 0.02 -2.17
N LEU A 76 -13.15 1.34 -2.11
CA LEU A 76 -13.83 2.20 -3.07
C LEU A 76 -13.28 2.04 -4.49
N PHE A 77 -11.97 1.90 -4.64
CA PHE A 77 -11.35 1.97 -5.96
C PHE A 77 -10.92 0.62 -6.53
N VAL A 78 -10.68 -0.39 -5.70
CA VAL A 78 -10.08 -1.66 -6.13
C VAL A 78 -11.04 -2.82 -5.95
N TRP A 79 -11.52 -3.05 -4.72
CA TRP A 79 -12.19 -4.31 -4.34
C TRP A 79 -13.72 -4.22 -4.27
N GLY A 80 -14.26 -3.00 -4.22
CA GLY A 80 -15.66 -2.74 -3.92
C GLY A 80 -15.92 -2.57 -2.43
N TRP A 81 -16.97 -1.81 -2.11
CA TRP A 81 -17.38 -1.60 -0.72
C TRP A 81 -17.90 -2.92 -0.10
N PRO A 82 -17.32 -3.39 1.01
CA PRO A 82 -17.79 -4.59 1.69
C PRO A 82 -18.96 -4.29 2.64
N ASP A 83 -19.97 -5.16 2.61
CA ASP A 83 -21.09 -5.15 3.55
C ASP A 83 -21.09 -6.48 4.33
N PRO A 84 -20.74 -6.52 5.64
CA PRO A 84 -20.40 -5.40 6.52
C PRO A 84 -18.92 -4.95 6.45
N TYR A 85 -18.70 -3.64 6.58
CA TYR A 85 -17.37 -3.02 6.47
C TYR A 85 -16.43 -3.34 7.63
N LEU A 86 -16.89 -3.25 8.88
CA LEU A 86 -16.03 -3.35 10.06
C LEU A 86 -15.32 -4.71 10.18
N PRO A 87 -15.99 -5.86 9.98
CA PRO A 87 -15.31 -7.16 9.99
C PRO A 87 -14.28 -7.29 8.86
N ASN A 88 -14.54 -6.70 7.68
CA ASN A 88 -13.61 -6.72 6.56
C ASN A 88 -12.36 -5.86 6.84
N LEU A 89 -12.54 -4.70 7.47
CA LEU A 89 -11.43 -3.87 7.94
C LEU A 89 -10.54 -4.65 8.93
N LEU A 90 -11.15 -5.32 9.92
CA LEU A 90 -10.40 -6.08 10.92
C LEU A 90 -9.68 -7.29 10.32
N SER A 91 -10.25 -7.95 9.31
CA SER A 91 -9.58 -9.06 8.62
C SER A 91 -8.40 -8.59 7.75
N ASN A 92 -8.44 -7.35 7.26
CA ASN A 92 -7.36 -6.74 6.47
C ASN A 92 -6.35 -5.96 7.32
N ALA A 93 -6.66 -5.62 8.57
CA ALA A 93 -5.76 -4.90 9.47
C ALA A 93 -4.38 -5.58 9.65
N PRO A 94 -4.27 -6.93 9.76
CA PRO A 94 -2.97 -7.60 9.80
C PRO A 94 -2.10 -7.36 8.56
N ILE A 95 -2.70 -7.11 7.39
CA ILE A 95 -1.95 -6.80 6.16
C ILE A 95 -1.20 -5.48 6.34
N GLY A 96 -1.89 -4.44 6.83
CA GLY A 96 -1.26 -3.14 7.10
C GLY A 96 -0.18 -3.23 8.17
N LEU A 97 -0.46 -3.92 9.28
CA LEU A 97 0.51 -4.08 10.38
C LEU A 97 1.76 -4.86 9.96
N THR A 98 1.60 -5.93 9.15
CA THR A 98 2.75 -6.69 8.65
C THR A 98 3.54 -5.91 7.59
N ALA A 99 2.88 -5.12 6.75
CA ALA A 99 3.55 -4.22 5.81
C ALA A 99 4.36 -3.14 6.55
N MET A 100 3.83 -2.59 7.65
CA MET A 100 4.55 -1.66 8.52
C MET A 100 5.79 -2.33 9.14
N ALA A 101 5.62 -3.50 9.76
CA ALA A 101 6.72 -4.24 10.38
C ALA A 101 7.82 -4.59 9.36
N LEU A 102 7.42 -5.05 8.16
CA LEU A 102 8.33 -5.33 7.06
C LEU A 102 9.07 -4.06 6.61
N GLY A 103 8.37 -2.93 6.49
CA GLY A 103 8.96 -1.65 6.11
C GLY A 103 9.99 -1.17 7.13
N THR A 104 9.66 -1.21 8.42
CA THR A 104 10.59 -0.85 9.50
C THR A 104 11.83 -1.74 9.51
N PHE A 105 11.63 -3.07 9.38
CA PHE A 105 12.75 -4.01 9.34
C PHE A 105 13.65 -3.77 8.13
N LEU A 106 13.05 -3.61 6.94
CA LEU A 106 13.79 -3.44 5.69
C LEU A 106 14.53 -2.10 5.65
N THR A 107 13.92 -1.03 6.13
CA THR A 107 14.58 0.29 6.26
C THR A 107 15.85 0.13 7.11
N ARG A 108 15.71 -0.43 8.32
CA ARG A 108 16.85 -0.66 9.22
C ARG A 108 17.92 -1.55 8.60
N TYR A 109 17.51 -2.61 7.89
CA TYR A 109 18.44 -3.53 7.23
C TYR A 109 19.22 -2.85 6.11
N LEU A 110 18.54 -2.08 5.25
CA LEU A 110 19.17 -1.37 4.14
C LEU A 110 20.06 -0.21 4.62
N ASP A 111 19.66 0.49 5.69
CA ASP A 111 20.47 1.51 6.33
C ASP A 111 21.77 0.91 6.90
N GLN A 112 21.69 -0.25 7.56
CA GLN A 112 22.88 -0.95 8.08
C GLN A 112 23.87 -1.37 6.99
N MET A 113 23.40 -1.57 5.76
CA MET A 113 24.24 -1.93 4.62
C MET A 113 24.76 -0.72 3.83
N ASN A 114 24.43 0.51 4.26
CA ASN A 114 24.68 1.74 3.47
C ASN A 114 24.20 1.57 2.02
N PHE A 115 22.96 1.09 1.86
CA PHE A 115 22.42 0.75 0.56
C PHE A 115 22.39 1.94 -0.41
N ASN A 116 22.12 3.16 0.09
CA ASN A 116 22.17 4.38 -0.71
C ASN A 116 23.56 4.57 -1.35
N ASP A 117 24.62 4.46 -0.56
CA ASP A 117 26.01 4.58 -1.04
C ASP A 117 26.35 3.49 -2.06
N THR A 118 25.89 2.25 -1.81
CA THR A 118 26.10 1.12 -2.71
C THR A 118 25.43 1.33 -4.07
N VAL A 119 24.20 1.86 -4.09
CA VAL A 119 23.47 2.16 -5.32
C VAL A 119 24.11 3.32 -6.06
N ASP A 120 24.53 4.38 -5.37
CA ASP A 120 25.21 5.51 -5.99
C ASP A 120 26.56 5.09 -6.60
N ASP A 121 27.34 4.26 -5.92
CA ASP A 121 28.59 3.72 -6.44
C ASP A 121 28.36 2.79 -7.66
N PHE A 122 27.29 2.00 -7.64
CA PHE A 122 26.89 1.18 -8.79
C PHE A 122 26.46 2.03 -9.99
N LEU A 123 25.68 3.09 -9.77
CA LEU A 123 25.23 4.00 -10.83
C LEU A 123 26.41 4.76 -11.43
N LYS A 124 27.33 5.26 -10.58
CA LYS A 124 28.57 5.91 -11.02
C LYS A 124 29.44 4.98 -11.86
N SER A 125 29.62 3.72 -11.42
CA SER A 125 30.44 2.73 -12.13
C SER A 125 29.80 2.18 -13.41
N SER A 126 28.48 2.04 -13.45
CA SER A 126 27.78 1.48 -14.62
C SER A 126 27.47 2.51 -15.69
N PHE A 127 27.18 3.75 -15.30
CA PHE A 127 26.80 4.80 -16.26
C PHE A 127 27.92 5.75 -16.64
N SER A 128 29.13 5.65 -16.04
CA SER A 128 30.23 6.61 -16.25
C SER A 128 29.71 8.06 -16.25
N MET A 129 28.77 8.37 -15.35
CA MET A 129 28.39 9.75 -15.08
C MET A 129 29.62 10.39 -14.44
N GLY A 130 30.41 11.04 -15.29
CA GLY A 130 31.60 11.77 -14.89
C GLY A 130 31.25 12.75 -13.78
N ASP A 131 32.24 12.97 -12.92
CA ASP A 131 32.23 13.91 -11.79
C ASP A 131 32.14 15.36 -12.28
N GLU A 132 31.08 15.71 -13.01
CA GLU A 132 30.78 17.08 -13.43
C GLU A 132 29.85 17.73 -12.40
N SER A 133 30.43 18.64 -11.64
CA SER A 133 29.79 19.65 -10.78
C SER A 133 28.97 19.14 -9.59
N ARG A 134 29.70 18.88 -8.51
CA ARG A 134 29.34 19.35 -7.16
C ARG A 134 29.03 20.86 -7.16
N ASP A 135 27.84 21.28 -7.60
CA ASP A 135 27.22 22.54 -7.16
C ASP A 135 25.74 22.61 -7.58
N SER A 136 24.84 21.99 -6.80
CA SER A 136 23.44 22.43 -6.66
C SER A 136 22.72 21.60 -5.60
N GLY A 137 22.88 22.00 -4.33
CA GLY A 137 21.95 21.68 -3.22
C GLY A 137 21.30 20.29 -3.24
N GLU A 138 22.11 19.23 -3.33
CA GLU A 138 21.65 17.86 -3.58
C GLU A 138 20.61 17.43 -2.54
N GLU A 139 19.36 17.30 -2.98
CA GLU A 139 18.34 16.51 -2.29
C GLU A 139 18.93 15.11 -2.04
N GLU A 140 19.06 14.74 -0.76
CA GLU A 140 19.48 13.40 -0.35
C GLU A 140 18.61 12.36 -1.09
N LYS A 141 19.21 11.62 -2.04
CA LYS A 141 18.51 10.63 -2.84
C LYS A 141 18.17 9.44 -1.95
N ASN A 142 16.92 9.38 -1.48
CA ASN A 142 16.43 8.36 -0.57
C ASN A 142 16.01 7.06 -1.29
N TYR A 143 16.98 6.33 -1.88
CA TYR A 143 16.72 5.05 -2.56
C TYR A 143 16.18 3.97 -1.63
N VAL A 144 16.61 3.97 -0.37
CA VAL A 144 16.06 3.08 0.68
C VAL A 144 14.54 3.25 0.78
N SER A 145 14.04 4.48 0.87
CA SER A 145 12.59 4.74 0.97
C SER A 145 11.82 4.21 -0.24
N PHE A 146 12.39 4.34 -1.44
CA PHE A 146 11.79 3.83 -2.67
C PHE A 146 11.76 2.29 -2.69
N ALA A 147 12.88 1.64 -2.35
CA ALA A 147 12.96 0.17 -2.28
C ALA A 147 11.98 -0.40 -1.25
N VAL A 148 11.90 0.23 -0.07
CA VAL A 148 10.96 -0.14 0.99
C VAL A 148 9.51 0.02 0.54
N MET A 149 9.18 1.11 -0.16
CA MET A 149 7.85 1.34 -0.71
C MET A 149 7.45 0.24 -1.71
N ILE A 150 8.37 -0.18 -2.60
CA ILE A 150 8.10 -1.27 -3.55
C ILE A 150 7.87 -2.59 -2.80
N ALA A 151 8.77 -2.95 -1.88
CA ALA A 151 8.69 -4.21 -1.16
C ALA A 151 7.39 -4.33 -0.33
N THR A 152 7.06 -3.28 0.42
CA THR A 152 5.82 -3.23 1.23
C THR A 152 4.56 -3.17 0.36
N GLY A 153 4.62 -2.50 -0.79
CA GLY A 153 3.54 -2.48 -1.77
C GLY A 153 3.27 -3.86 -2.38
N LEU A 154 4.33 -4.57 -2.80
CA LEU A 154 4.22 -5.95 -3.33
C LEU A 154 3.69 -6.91 -2.26
N TRP A 155 4.18 -6.80 -1.02
CA TRP A 155 3.68 -7.60 0.10
C TRP A 155 2.19 -7.40 0.34
N SER A 156 1.76 -6.13 0.40
CA SER A 156 0.35 -5.76 0.58
C SER A 156 -0.52 -6.24 -0.59
N PHE A 157 -0.01 -6.17 -1.81
CA PHE A 157 -0.70 -6.69 -3.00
C PHE A 157 -0.91 -8.19 -2.93
N ILE A 158 0.13 -8.96 -2.62
CA ILE A 158 0.04 -10.43 -2.54
C ILE A 158 -0.99 -10.84 -1.49
N LEU A 159 -0.91 -10.28 -0.27
CA LEU A 159 -1.85 -10.61 0.80
C LEU A 159 -3.27 -10.17 0.49
N SER A 160 -3.44 -8.97 -0.10
CA SER A 160 -4.76 -8.48 -0.51
C SER A 160 -5.40 -9.37 -1.56
N ASN A 161 -4.62 -9.87 -2.54
CA ASN A 161 -5.13 -10.82 -3.51
C ASN A 161 -5.50 -12.15 -2.87
N LEU A 162 -4.68 -12.69 -1.97
CA LEU A 162 -4.96 -13.96 -1.29
C LEU A 162 -6.26 -13.92 -0.48
N ILE A 163 -6.57 -12.77 0.13
CA ILE A 163 -7.72 -12.62 1.02
C ILE A 163 -8.97 -12.15 0.26
N ASN A 164 -8.83 -11.21 -0.68
CA ASN A 164 -9.97 -10.53 -1.30
C ASN A 164 -10.30 -11.02 -2.71
N THR A 165 -9.47 -11.85 -3.34
CA THR A 165 -9.85 -12.46 -4.62
C THR A 165 -10.93 -13.51 -4.35
N PRO A 166 -12.13 -13.40 -4.95
CA PRO A 166 -13.16 -14.42 -4.78
C PRO A 166 -12.60 -15.76 -5.25
N SER A 167 -12.53 -16.74 -4.34
CA SER A 167 -12.13 -18.10 -4.71
C SER A 167 -13.05 -18.54 -5.84
N LYS A 168 -12.48 -18.93 -6.99
CA LYS A 168 -13.21 -19.71 -7.98
C LYS A 168 -13.61 -21.00 -7.29
N LYS A 169 -14.76 -21.02 -6.60
CA LYS A 169 -15.41 -22.26 -6.20
C LYS A 169 -15.63 -23.01 -7.49
N SER A 170 -14.85 -24.08 -7.67
CA SER A 170 -15.21 -25.19 -8.54
C SER A 170 -16.66 -25.51 -8.22
N GLU A 171 -17.52 -25.13 -9.15
CA GLU A 171 -18.90 -25.56 -9.24
C GLU A 171 -18.82 -27.07 -9.44
N LYS A 172 -18.82 -27.82 -8.33
CA LYS A 172 -19.15 -29.25 -8.40
C LYS A 172 -20.59 -29.27 -8.88
N GLU A 173 -20.77 -29.65 -10.15
CA GLU A 173 -22.07 -30.05 -10.68
C GLU A 173 -22.76 -30.95 -9.65
N PRO A 174 -24.04 -30.70 -9.30
CA PRO A 174 -24.81 -31.68 -8.57
C PRO A 174 -24.96 -32.90 -9.48
N GLU A 175 -24.21 -33.95 -9.14
CA GLU A 175 -24.37 -35.29 -9.70
C GLU A 175 -25.85 -35.67 -9.53
N LYS A 176 -26.55 -35.77 -10.66
CA LYS A 176 -27.95 -36.16 -10.70
C LYS A 176 -28.03 -37.59 -10.17
N GLU A 177 -28.62 -37.79 -8.99
CA GLU A 177 -29.11 -39.09 -8.59
C GLU A 177 -30.23 -39.49 -9.57
N LEU A 178 -29.98 -40.58 -10.31
CA LEU A 178 -30.93 -41.33 -11.13
C LEU A 178 -31.36 -42.59 -10.38
#